data_AF-A0A2V4T2N0-F1
#
_entry.id   AF-A0A2V4T2N0-F1
#
_cell.length_a   1.000
_cell.length_b   1.000
_cell.length_c   1.000
_cell.angle_alpha   90.00
_cell.angle_beta   90.00
_cell.angle_gamma   90.00
#
_symmetry.space_group_name_H-M   'P 1'
#
loop_
_entity.id
_entity.type
_entity.pdbx_description
1 polymer ?
#
loop_
_entity_poly.entity_id
_entity_poly.type
_entity_poly.pdbx_seq_one_letter_code
_entity_poly.pdbx_strand_id
1 'polypeptide(L)'
;MAGNKKPRRKYNPNRFVQRLIAGSERRIDARELTGSQQTDLALCYHIAFENMLKGGGEEDWYVLAGSLNVALVLAEQGYGEEFIPEIKSAMESLMSVKYRADRIGRWAFDGDGIQHMRIALEVHDQQCALAKRSEIKKALKMITERANAGHMYAFEQCELEAA
;
A
#
# COMPACT_ATOMS: atom_id res chain seq x y z
N MET A 1 1.46 44.41 36.30
CA MET A 1 1.75 43.26 35.42
C MET A 1 0.49 42.39 35.31
N ALA A 2 -0.35 42.61 34.28
CA ALA A 2 -1.53 41.77 34.07
C ALA A 2 -1.10 40.43 33.48
N GLY A 3 -1.20 39.36 34.27
CA GLY A 3 -0.84 38.02 33.85
C GLY A 3 -1.71 37.54 32.69
N ASN A 4 -1.07 37.10 31.61
CA ASN A 4 -1.68 36.51 30.44
C ASN A 4 -2.54 35.29 30.83
N LYS A 5 -3.84 35.47 31.09
CA LYS A 5 -4.77 34.38 31.41
C LYS A 5 -5.05 33.60 30.13
N LYS A 6 -4.68 32.32 30.11
CA LYS A 6 -4.99 31.42 29.00
C LYS A 6 -6.50 31.50 28.67
N PRO A 7 -6.89 31.69 27.41
CA PRO A 7 -8.29 31.79 27.03
C PRO A 7 -9.05 30.53 27.45
N ARG A 8 -10.25 30.72 27.99
CA ARG A 8 -11.10 29.63 28.48
C ARG A 8 -11.55 28.80 27.28
N ARG A 9 -11.18 27.51 27.25
CA ARG A 9 -11.54 26.62 26.13
C ARG A 9 -13.06 26.54 25.98
N LYS A 10 -13.55 26.62 24.72
CA LYS A 10 -14.96 26.42 24.37
C LYS A 10 -15.42 25.03 24.85
N TYR A 11 -16.56 24.98 25.52
CA TYR A 11 -17.16 23.72 25.97
C TYR A 11 -17.51 22.86 24.75
N ASN A 12 -17.15 21.58 24.80
CA ASN A 12 -17.52 20.59 23.80
C ASN A 12 -18.12 19.38 24.54
N PRO A 13 -19.43 19.13 24.40
CA PRO A 13 -20.12 18.04 25.11
C PRO A 13 -19.61 16.66 24.68
N ASN A 14 -19.11 16.53 23.45
CA ASN A 14 -18.64 15.26 22.90
C ASN A 14 -17.18 14.97 23.23
N ARG A 15 -16.49 15.85 23.98
CA ARG A 15 -15.05 15.71 24.26
C ARG A 15 -14.70 14.41 24.97
N PHE A 16 -15.57 13.93 25.86
CA PHE A 16 -15.36 12.67 26.56
C PHE A 16 -15.50 11.48 25.62
N VAL A 17 -16.56 11.45 24.81
CA VAL A 17 -16.81 10.42 23.79
C VAL A 17 -15.67 10.38 22.77
N GLN A 18 -15.24 11.53 22.26
CA GLN A 18 -14.10 11.65 21.33
C GLN A 18 -12.81 11.08 21.94
N ARG A 19 -12.56 11.28 23.23
CA ARG A 19 -11.39 10.71 23.92
C ARG A 19 -11.48 9.20 24.05
N LEU A 20 -12.66 8.65 24.33
CA LEU A 20 -12.86 7.20 24.41
C LEU A 20 -12.64 6.55 23.04
N ILE A 21 -13.21 7.13 21.99
CA ILE A 21 -13.02 6.67 20.60
C ILE A 21 -11.54 6.70 20.24
N ALA A 22 -10.87 7.84 20.41
CA ALA A 22 -9.44 7.97 20.13
C ALA A 22 -8.57 6.99 20.95
N GLY A 23 -8.96 6.70 22.18
CA GLY A 23 -8.29 5.71 23.02
C GLY A 23 -8.47 4.28 22.49
N SER A 24 -9.68 3.94 22.04
CA SER A 24 -10.00 2.65 21.42
C SER A 24 -9.25 2.46 20.10
N GLU A 25 -9.30 3.47 19.23
CA GLU A 25 -8.60 3.47 17.93
C GLU A 25 -7.11 3.23 18.09
N ARG A 26 -6.43 3.90 19.04
CA ARG A 26 -5.01 3.65 19.32
C ARG A 26 -4.71 2.22 19.73
N ARG A 27 -5.60 1.58 20.50
CA ARG A 27 -5.42 0.18 20.92
C ARG A 27 -5.63 -0.78 19.77
N ILE A 28 -6.59 -0.49 18.89
CA ILE A 28 -6.81 -1.26 17.67
C ILE A 28 -5.60 -1.10 16.75
N ASP A 29 -5.13 0.13 16.55
CA ASP A 29 -4.03 0.45 15.63
C ASP A 29 -2.69 -0.13 16.08
N ALA A 30 -2.49 -0.32 17.39
CA ALA A 30 -1.30 -0.94 17.94
C ALA A 30 -1.24 -2.47 17.72
N ARG A 31 -2.34 -3.09 17.28
CA ARG A 31 -2.42 -4.54 16.99
C ARG A 31 -2.23 -4.79 15.50
N GLU A 32 -1.85 -6.02 15.18
CA GLU A 32 -1.84 -6.56 13.82
C GLU A 32 -3.28 -6.72 13.27
N LEU A 33 -3.38 -7.01 11.98
CA LEU A 33 -4.64 -7.45 11.38
C LEU A 33 -5.06 -8.80 11.99
N THR A 34 -6.38 -9.05 12.10
CA THR A 34 -6.82 -10.40 12.49
C THR A 34 -6.54 -11.37 11.35
N GLY A 35 -6.36 -12.67 11.64
CA GLY A 35 -6.10 -13.67 10.60
C GLY A 35 -7.17 -13.70 9.49
N SER A 36 -8.44 -13.46 9.85
CA SER A 36 -9.51 -13.30 8.85
C SER A 36 -9.29 -12.11 7.92
N GLN A 37 -8.92 -10.94 8.47
CA GLN A 37 -8.64 -9.74 7.68
C GLN A 37 -7.42 -9.91 6.78
N GLN A 38 -6.38 -10.60 7.27
CA GLN A 38 -5.21 -10.94 6.47
C GLN A 38 -5.60 -11.85 5.30
N THR A 39 -6.42 -12.88 5.56
CA THR A 39 -6.89 -13.83 4.54
C THR A 39 -7.75 -13.13 3.49
N ASP A 40 -8.68 -12.26 3.92
CA ASP A 40 -9.55 -11.51 3.01
C ASP A 40 -8.75 -10.61 2.06
N LEU A 41 -7.72 -9.93 2.60
CA LEU A 41 -6.81 -9.09 1.79
C LEU A 41 -5.99 -9.93 0.81
N ALA A 42 -5.33 -10.99 1.30
CA ALA A 42 -4.55 -11.89 0.46
C ALA A 42 -5.41 -12.45 -0.68
N LEU A 43 -6.62 -12.94 -0.36
CA LEU A 43 -7.55 -13.47 -1.35
C LEU A 43 -7.92 -12.42 -2.41
N CYS A 44 -8.17 -11.17 -2.00
CA CYS A 44 -8.48 -10.09 -2.94
C CYS A 44 -7.34 -9.87 -3.96
N TYR A 45 -6.09 -9.80 -3.49
CA TYR A 45 -4.95 -9.54 -4.35
C TYR A 45 -4.59 -10.73 -5.24
N HIS A 46 -4.62 -11.94 -4.70
CA HIS A 46 -4.36 -13.16 -5.49
C HIS A 46 -5.47 -13.41 -6.53
N ILE A 47 -6.73 -13.10 -6.23
CA ILE A 47 -7.81 -13.15 -7.24
C ILE A 47 -7.57 -12.14 -8.35
N ALA A 48 -7.23 -10.89 -8.01
CA ALA A 48 -6.92 -9.87 -9.03
C ALA A 48 -5.74 -10.29 -9.92
N PHE A 49 -4.72 -10.91 -9.34
CA PHE A 49 -3.60 -11.45 -10.11
C PHE A 49 -4.03 -12.59 -11.03
N GLU A 50 -4.80 -13.56 -10.53
CA GLU A 50 -5.34 -14.66 -11.35
C GLU A 50 -6.26 -14.16 -12.48
N ASN A 51 -7.03 -13.10 -12.25
CA ASN A 51 -7.82 -12.46 -13.29
C ASN A 51 -6.92 -11.84 -14.37
N MET A 52 -5.86 -11.14 -13.97
CA MET A 52 -4.87 -10.57 -14.89
C MET A 52 -4.18 -11.63 -15.75
N LEU A 53 -3.88 -12.81 -15.21
CA LEU A 53 -3.33 -13.94 -15.98
C LEU A 53 -4.30 -14.46 -17.06
N LYS A 54 -5.61 -14.28 -16.86
CA LYS A 54 -6.67 -14.70 -17.78
C LYS A 54 -7.13 -13.59 -18.74
N GLY A 55 -6.39 -12.49 -18.82
CA GLY A 55 -6.70 -11.35 -19.67
C GLY A 55 -7.60 -10.31 -19.00
N GLY A 56 -7.40 -10.10 -17.69
CA GLY A 56 -8.16 -9.21 -16.81
C GLY A 56 -8.23 -7.74 -17.22
N GLY A 57 -8.60 -6.89 -16.28
CA GLY A 57 -8.97 -5.50 -16.57
C GLY A 57 -8.11 -4.44 -15.86
N GLU A 58 -8.44 -3.19 -16.16
CA GLU A 58 -7.85 -2.02 -15.51
C GLU A 58 -8.11 -2.01 -13.99
N GLU A 59 -9.27 -2.51 -13.55
CA GLU A 59 -9.63 -2.61 -12.13
C GLU A 59 -8.67 -3.55 -11.37
N ASP A 60 -8.42 -4.75 -11.91
CA ASP A 60 -7.47 -5.69 -11.32
C ASP A 60 -6.05 -5.10 -11.27
N TRP A 61 -5.68 -4.34 -12.31
CA TRP A 61 -4.40 -3.63 -12.37
C TRP A 61 -4.26 -2.60 -11.25
N TYR A 62 -5.28 -1.77 -10.99
CA TYR A 62 -5.24 -0.79 -9.88
C TYR A 62 -5.15 -1.47 -8.51
N VAL A 63 -5.84 -2.61 -8.34
CA VAL A 63 -5.80 -3.40 -7.09
C VAL A 63 -4.37 -3.88 -6.83
N LEU A 64 -3.70 -4.44 -7.85
CA LEU A 64 -2.32 -4.90 -7.75
C LEU A 64 -1.32 -3.75 -7.59
N ALA A 65 -1.51 -2.64 -8.31
CA ALA A 65 -0.66 -1.46 -8.16
C ALA A 65 -0.75 -0.90 -6.74
N GLY A 66 -1.94 -0.90 -6.15
CA GLY A 66 -2.15 -0.52 -4.76
C GLY A 66 -1.38 -1.42 -3.77
N SER A 67 -1.46 -2.75 -3.93
CA SER A 67 -0.76 -3.68 -3.04
C SER A 67 0.76 -3.57 -3.14
N LEU A 68 1.32 -3.45 -4.35
CA LEU A 68 2.76 -3.29 -4.54
C LEU A 68 3.29 -1.98 -3.95
N ASN A 69 2.53 -0.90 -4.05
CA ASN A 69 2.90 0.36 -3.40
C ASN A 69 2.91 0.23 -1.87
N VAL A 70 1.93 -0.48 -1.30
CA VAL A 70 1.92 -0.79 0.14
C VAL A 70 3.14 -1.65 0.48
N ALA A 71 3.42 -2.67 -0.32
CA ALA A 71 4.52 -3.59 -0.07
C ALA A 71 5.88 -2.87 -0.06
N LEU A 72 6.10 -1.98 -1.02
CA LEU A 72 7.32 -1.18 -1.09
C LEU A 72 7.48 -0.27 0.12
N VAL A 73 6.42 0.46 0.50
CA VAL A 73 6.49 1.37 1.64
C VAL A 73 6.68 0.61 2.96
N LEU A 74 6.11 -0.59 3.10
CA LEU A 74 6.36 -1.44 4.26
C LEU A 74 7.79 -1.98 4.28
N ALA A 75 8.34 -2.36 3.12
CA ALA A 75 9.73 -2.79 3.00
C ALA A 75 10.71 -1.66 3.37
N GLU A 76 10.47 -0.43 2.91
CA GLU A 76 11.22 0.77 3.30
C GLU A 76 11.12 1.09 4.81
N GLN A 77 10.08 0.60 5.49
CA GLN A 77 9.91 0.70 6.94
C GLN A 77 10.54 -0.46 7.72
N GLY A 78 11.25 -1.37 7.03
CA GLY A 78 11.96 -2.49 7.61
C GLY A 78 11.19 -3.81 7.63
N TYR A 79 10.02 -3.90 6.96
CA TYR A 79 9.29 -5.17 6.81
C TYR A 79 9.69 -5.85 5.49
N GLY A 80 10.83 -6.54 5.47
CA GLY A 80 11.33 -7.21 4.26
C GLY A 80 12.08 -6.28 3.32
N GLU A 81 12.99 -5.47 3.87
CA GLU A 81 13.84 -4.53 3.11
C GLU A 81 14.67 -5.26 2.04
N GLU A 82 15.07 -6.50 2.32
CA GLU A 82 15.79 -7.36 1.39
C GLU A 82 15.00 -7.69 0.12
N PHE A 83 13.66 -7.57 0.13
CA PHE A 83 12.78 -7.83 -1.00
C PHE A 83 12.42 -6.58 -1.83
N ILE A 84 12.99 -5.41 -1.49
CA ILE A 84 12.78 -4.18 -2.27
C ILE A 84 13.09 -4.37 -3.77
N PRO A 85 14.20 -5.03 -4.17
CA PRO A 85 14.49 -5.27 -5.58
C PRO A 85 13.37 -6.05 -6.28
N GLU A 86 12.89 -7.13 -5.67
CA GLU A 86 11.84 -7.99 -6.21
C GLU A 86 10.50 -7.26 -6.31
N ILE A 87 10.15 -6.44 -5.31
CA ILE A 87 8.96 -5.59 -5.36
C ILE A 87 9.06 -4.59 -6.51
N LYS A 88 10.22 -3.94 -6.71
CA LYS A 88 10.43 -3.01 -7.83
C LYS A 88 10.33 -3.71 -9.18
N SER A 89 10.92 -4.88 -9.34
CA SER A 89 10.79 -5.69 -10.57
C SER A 89 9.33 -6.08 -10.85
N ALA A 90 8.53 -6.37 -9.83
CA ALA A 90 7.10 -6.61 -9.98
C ALA A 90 6.35 -5.35 -10.44
N MET A 91 6.69 -4.19 -9.88
CA MET A 91 6.11 -2.90 -10.27
C MET A 91 6.44 -2.54 -11.73
N GLU A 92 7.67 -2.76 -12.17
CA GLU A 92 8.09 -2.56 -13.57
C GLU A 92 7.35 -3.51 -14.53
N SER A 93 7.18 -4.77 -14.11
CA SER A 93 6.41 -5.76 -14.87
C SER A 93 4.94 -5.33 -14.99
N LEU A 94 4.34 -4.84 -13.90
CA LEU A 94 2.97 -4.35 -13.86
C LEU A 94 2.78 -3.09 -14.72
N MET A 95 3.75 -2.17 -14.74
CA MET A 95 3.74 -1.01 -15.63
C MET A 95 3.88 -1.39 -17.10
N SER A 96 4.72 -2.37 -17.41
CA SER A 96 4.84 -2.91 -18.77
C SER A 96 3.51 -3.48 -19.29
N VAL A 97 2.73 -4.12 -18.40
CA VAL A 97 1.36 -4.56 -18.73
C VAL A 97 0.45 -3.37 -19.05
N LYS A 98 0.51 -2.28 -18.26
CA LYS A 98 -0.28 -1.07 -18.54
C LYS A 98 0.04 -0.46 -19.89
N TYR A 99 1.32 -0.27 -20.21
CA TYR A 99 1.75 0.29 -21.49
C TYR A 99 1.35 -0.61 -22.67
N ARG A 100 1.41 -1.93 -22.49
CA ARG A 100 0.91 -2.88 -23.49
C ARG A 100 -0.61 -2.77 -23.66
N ALA A 101 -1.36 -2.68 -22.58
CA ALA A 101 -2.80 -2.50 -22.63
C ALA A 101 -3.19 -1.21 -23.34
N ASP A 102 -2.49 -0.10 -23.08
CA ASP A 102 -2.74 1.18 -23.74
C ASP A 102 -2.45 1.13 -25.25
N ARG A 103 -1.41 0.38 -25.66
CA ARG A 103 -1.01 0.28 -27.06
C ARG A 103 -1.88 -0.67 -27.87
N ILE A 104 -2.26 -1.82 -27.31
CA ILE A 104 -2.89 -2.92 -28.07
C ILE A 104 -4.14 -3.52 -27.39
N GLY A 105 -4.59 -2.97 -26.27
CA GLY A 105 -5.80 -3.42 -25.56
C GLY A 105 -5.66 -4.77 -24.84
N ARG A 106 -4.43 -5.23 -24.54
CA ARG A 106 -4.20 -6.53 -23.89
C ARG A 106 -3.48 -6.40 -22.55
N TRP A 107 -4.14 -6.90 -21.50
CA TRP A 107 -3.61 -7.03 -20.14
C TRP A 107 -2.99 -8.43 -19.98
N ALA A 108 -1.67 -8.54 -20.19
CA ALA A 108 -0.98 -9.82 -20.05
C ALA A 108 0.49 -9.62 -19.67
N PHE A 109 0.89 -10.32 -18.62
CA PHE A 109 2.28 -10.45 -18.19
C PHE A 109 3.09 -11.34 -19.16
N ASP A 110 4.41 -11.16 -19.12
CA ASP A 110 5.36 -12.14 -19.64
C ASP A 110 5.75 -13.16 -18.54
N GLY A 111 6.58 -14.15 -18.89
CA GLY A 111 6.95 -15.22 -17.97
C GLY A 111 7.66 -14.72 -16.70
N ASP A 112 8.57 -13.77 -16.86
CA ASP A 112 9.35 -13.22 -15.75
C ASP A 112 8.50 -12.32 -14.86
N GLY A 113 7.64 -11.48 -15.45
CA GLY A 113 6.68 -10.66 -14.71
C GLY A 113 5.72 -11.47 -13.86
N ILE A 114 5.31 -12.66 -14.31
CA ILE A 114 4.51 -13.58 -13.48
C ILE A 114 5.28 -14.02 -12.23
N GLN A 115 6.58 -14.31 -12.34
CA GLN A 115 7.39 -14.73 -11.20
C GLN A 115 7.62 -13.57 -10.23
N HIS A 116 7.95 -12.38 -10.73
CA HIS A 116 8.10 -11.18 -9.90
C HIS A 116 6.83 -10.86 -9.11
N MET A 117 5.67 -10.90 -9.77
CA MET A 117 4.38 -10.66 -9.12
C MET A 117 4.09 -11.68 -8.01
N ARG A 118 4.40 -12.96 -8.22
CA ARG A 118 4.21 -14.00 -7.19
C ARG A 118 5.03 -13.73 -5.93
N ILE A 119 6.32 -13.42 -6.11
CA ILE A 119 7.21 -13.11 -5.00
C ILE A 119 6.71 -11.87 -4.26
N ALA A 120 6.39 -10.79 -4.98
CA ALA A 120 5.94 -9.56 -4.36
C ALA A 120 4.61 -9.70 -3.60
N LEU A 121 3.67 -10.51 -4.10
CA LEU A 121 2.43 -10.81 -3.40
C LEU A 121 2.66 -11.66 -2.14
N GLU A 122 3.55 -12.65 -2.20
CA GLU A 122 3.92 -13.44 -1.02
C GLU A 122 4.59 -12.56 0.06
N VAL A 123 5.49 -11.66 -0.35
CA VAL A 123 6.09 -10.67 0.55
C VAL A 123 5.01 -9.78 1.16
N HIS A 124 4.08 -9.27 0.36
CA HIS A 124 2.98 -8.44 0.84
C HIS A 124 2.09 -9.17 1.88
N ASP A 125 1.80 -10.46 1.66
CA ASP A 125 1.02 -11.27 2.60
C ASP A 125 1.75 -11.43 3.95
N GLN A 126 3.06 -11.71 3.91
CA GLN A 126 3.90 -11.77 5.11
C GLN A 126 3.98 -10.42 5.83
N GLN A 127 4.12 -9.32 5.08
CA GLN A 127 4.11 -7.97 5.64
C GLN A 127 2.78 -7.67 6.33
N CYS A 128 1.64 -8.04 5.74
CA CYS A 128 0.31 -7.88 6.36
C CYS A 128 0.12 -8.71 7.63
N ALA A 129 0.81 -9.85 7.73
CA ALA A 129 0.81 -10.68 8.92
C ALA A 129 1.61 -10.06 10.07
N LEU A 130 2.72 -9.37 9.77
CA LEU A 130 3.65 -8.84 10.78
C LEU A 130 3.42 -7.35 11.11
N ALA A 131 2.94 -6.56 10.16
CA ALA A 131 2.80 -5.13 10.33
C ALA A 131 1.60 -4.79 11.23
N LYS A 132 1.82 -3.82 12.13
CA LYS A 132 0.72 -3.23 12.91
C LYS A 132 -0.20 -2.46 11.99
N ARG A 133 -1.49 -2.40 12.32
CA ARG A 133 -2.48 -1.59 11.60
C ARG A 133 -2.06 -0.12 11.49
N SER A 134 -1.39 0.42 12.51
CA SER A 134 -0.82 1.77 12.47
C SER A 134 0.19 1.96 11.35
N GLU A 135 1.06 0.98 11.10
CA GLU A 135 2.08 1.06 10.06
C GLU A 135 1.45 0.93 8.67
N ILE A 136 0.51 0.00 8.48
CA ILE A 136 -0.25 -0.11 7.23
C ILE A 136 -1.01 1.20 6.92
N LYS A 137 -1.65 1.82 7.93
CA LYS A 137 -2.31 3.13 7.76
C LYS A 137 -1.33 4.24 7.39
N LYS A 138 -0.14 4.27 7.99
CA LYS A 138 0.91 5.23 7.63
C LYS A 138 1.39 5.00 6.20
N ALA A 139 1.55 3.73 5.79
CA ALA A 139 1.94 3.37 4.43
C ALA A 139 0.91 3.89 3.41
N LEU A 140 -0.38 3.63 3.63
CA LEU A 140 -1.47 4.15 2.80
C LEU A 140 -1.46 5.69 2.73
N LYS A 141 -1.24 6.38 3.85
CA LYS A 141 -1.14 7.84 3.86
C LYS A 141 0.04 8.33 3.02
N MET A 142 1.18 7.66 3.13
CA MET A 142 2.38 8.00 2.37
C MET A 142 2.19 7.79 0.87
N ILE A 143 1.49 6.73 0.46
CA ILE A 143 1.14 6.49 -0.95
C ILE A 143 0.27 7.63 -1.48
N THR A 144 -0.76 8.05 -0.74
CA THR A 144 -1.60 9.19 -1.13
C THR A 144 -0.78 10.49 -1.23
N GLU A 145 0.16 10.71 -0.31
CA GLU A 145 1.06 11.87 -0.36
C GLU A 145 1.99 11.82 -1.58
N ARG A 146 2.58 10.66 -1.89
CA ARG A 146 3.41 10.43 -3.08
C ARG A 146 2.61 10.63 -4.37
N ALA A 147 1.40 10.09 -4.44
CA ALA A 147 0.51 10.26 -5.58
C ALA A 147 0.14 11.74 -5.81
N ASN A 148 -0.17 12.48 -4.76
CA ASN A 148 -0.46 13.92 -4.84
C ASN A 148 0.77 14.76 -5.24
N ALA A 149 1.97 14.30 -4.89
CA ALA A 149 3.23 14.93 -5.27
C ALA A 149 3.68 14.56 -6.71
N GLY A 150 2.97 13.66 -7.40
CA GLY A 150 3.34 13.19 -8.74
C GLY A 150 4.41 12.08 -8.76
N HIS A 151 4.76 11.53 -7.60
CA HIS A 151 5.66 10.37 -7.46
C HIS A 151 4.85 9.07 -7.47
N MET A 152 4.03 8.88 -8.50
CA MET A 152 3.58 7.53 -8.83
C MET A 152 4.71 6.92 -9.67
N TYR A 153 5.09 5.67 -9.38
CA TYR A 153 6.13 4.95 -10.12
C TYR A 153 5.79 4.91 -11.62
N ALA A 154 6.23 5.94 -12.34
CA ALA A 154 6.36 5.97 -13.76
C ALA A 154 7.76 5.45 -14.05
N PHE A 155 7.87 4.51 -14.98
CA PHE A 155 9.11 3.86 -15.40
C PHE A 155 10.29 4.86 -15.61
N GLU A 156 9.97 6.09 -16.03
CA GLU A 156 10.93 7.17 -16.27
C GLU A 156 11.66 7.70 -15.02
N GLN A 157 11.13 7.51 -13.80
CA GLN A 157 11.81 7.94 -12.57
C GLN A 157 12.86 6.93 -12.07
N CYS A 158 12.81 5.67 -12.52
CA CYS A 158 13.75 4.63 -12.09
C CYS A 158 15.18 4.87 -12.61
N GLU A 159 15.34 5.55 -13.76
CA GLU A 159 16.67 5.85 -14.31
C GLU A 159 17.39 7.02 -13.62
N LEU A 160 16.68 7.87 -12.90
CA LEU A 160 17.27 9.06 -12.27
C LEU A 160 17.80 8.83 -10.84
N GLU A 161 17.38 7.76 -10.17
CA GLU A 161 17.89 7.40 -8.84
C GLU A 161 19.04 6.38 -8.87
N ALA A 162 19.41 5.88 -10.06
CA ALA A 162 20.46 4.89 -10.29
C ALA A 162 21.77 5.47 -10.89
N ALA A 163 21.90 6.81 -10.97
CA ALA A 163 23.07 7.54 -11.46
C ALA A 163 23.70 8.41 -10.35
#